data_AF-A0A8X6W730-F1
#
_entry.id   AF-A0A8X6W730-F1
#
_cell.length_a   1.000
_cell.length_b   1.000
_cell.length_c   1.000
_cell.angle_alpha   90.00
_cell.angle_beta   90.00
_cell.angle_gamma   90.00
#
_symmetry.space_group_name_H-M   'P 1'
#
loop_
_entity.id
_entity.type
_entity.pdbx_description
1 polymer ?
#
loop_
_entity_poly.entity_id
_entity_poly.type
_entity_poly.pdbx_seq_one_letter_code
_entity_poly.pdbx_strand_id
1 'polypeptide(L)' 'MMEALSEELRLKGSSNQLTTICPLTVNTGLNQNTTTRCSWIMPIVGVEDAARQIVSAIRREDFIVTLPKRIHFTLCLAR' A
#
# COMPACT_ATOMS: atom_id res chain seq x y z
N MET A 1 3.99 7.66 -7.12
CA MET A 1 2.75 7.19 -7.77
C MET A 1 3.05 6.79 -9.21
N MET A 2 2.18 6.02 -9.87
CA MET A 2 2.29 5.67 -11.30
C MET A 2 1.83 6.81 -12.22
N GLU A 3 2.40 8.00 -12.06
CA GLU A 3 1.97 9.22 -12.77
C GLU A 3 2.18 9.11 -14.29
N ALA A 4 3.34 8.61 -14.73
CA ALA A 4 3.63 8.44 -16.14
C ALA A 4 2.62 7.51 -16.84
N LEU A 5 2.35 6.33 -16.26
CA LEU A 5 1.38 5.38 -16.80
C LEU A 5 -0.05 5.94 -16.77
N SER A 6 -0.42 6.67 -15.71
CA SER A 6 -1.73 7.33 -15.63
C SER A 6 -1.92 8.32 -16.77
N GLU A 7 -0.88 9.08 -17.12
CA GLU A 7 -0.94 10.06 -18.19
C GLU A 7 -0.98 9.40 -19.57
N GLU A 8 -0.21 8.32 -19.79
CA GLU A 8 -0.29 7.52 -21.02
C GLU A 8 -1.68 6.92 -21.24
N LEU A 9 -2.31 6.39 -20.18
CA LEU A 9 -3.68 5.86 -20.24
C LEU A 9 -4.71 6.96 -20.54
N ARG A 10 -4.54 8.14 -19.93
CA ARG A 10 -5.38 9.31 -20.18
C ARG A 10 -5.31 9.75 -21.65
N LEU A 11 -4.10 9.83 -22.22
CA LEU A 11 -3.90 10.18 -23.63
C LEU A 11 -4.48 9.14 -24.60
N LYS A 12 -4.54 7.87 -24.19
CA LYS A 12 -5.18 6.80 -24.96
C LYS A 12 -6.71 6.73 -24.77
N GLY A 13 -7.31 7.59 -23.94
CA GLY A 13 -8.73 7.56 -23.63
C GLY A 13 -9.18 6.34 -22.82
N SER A 14 -8.26 5.72 -22.08
CA SER A 14 -8.58 4.56 -21.25
C SER A 14 -9.35 4.97 -19.99
N SER A 15 -10.36 4.18 -19.63
CA SER A 15 -11.11 4.31 -18.38
C SER A 15 -10.54 3.45 -17.24
N ASN A 16 -9.36 2.86 -17.42
CA ASN A 16 -8.75 1.99 -16.42
C ASN A 16 -8.27 2.78 -15.21
N GLN A 17 -8.69 2.34 -14.03
CA GLN A 17 -8.27 2.92 -12.76
C GLN A 17 -6.98 2.25 -12.28
N LEU A 18 -6.08 3.06 -11.70
CA LEU A 18 -4.81 2.58 -11.14
C LEU A 18 -4.84 2.68 -9.62
N THR A 19 -4.49 1.58 -8.95
CA THR A 19 -4.31 1.53 -7.48
C THR A 19 -2.83 1.34 -7.15
N THR A 20 -2.22 2.32 -6.49
CA THR A 20 -0.84 2.22 -6.00
C THR A 20 -0.80 1.60 -4.61
N ILE A 21 -0.11 0.46 -4.47
CA ILE A 21 0.12 -0.19 -3.16
C ILE A 21 1.50 0.20 -2.64
N CYS A 22 1.56 0.69 -1.41
CA CYS A 22 2.78 1.06 -0.69
C CYS A 22 2.99 0.09 0.48
N PRO A 23 3.69 -1.05 0.28
CA PRO A 23 3.99 -1.98 1.35
C PRO A 23 5.06 -1.40 2.28
N LEU A 24 4.71 -1.12 3.54
CA LEU A 24 5.65 -0.62 4.54
C LEU A 24 6.21 -1.78 5.36
N THR A 25 5.34 -2.57 5.97
CA THR A 25 5.71 -3.66 6.90
C THR A 25 4.89 -4.90 6.59
N VAL A 26 5.35 -5.69 5.62
CA VAL A 26 4.73 -6.97 5.22
C VAL A 26 5.73 -8.10 5.46
N ASN A 27 5.34 -9.10 6.24
CA ASN A 27 6.12 -10.32 6.37
C ASN A 27 5.85 -11.22 5.17
N THR A 28 6.76 -11.18 4.20
CA THR A 28 6.73 -12.02 2.99
C THR A 28 7.48 -13.34 3.15
N GLY A 29 8.11 -13.58 4.31
CA GLY A 29 9.05 -14.69 4.51
C GLY A 29 10.45 -14.44 3.92
N LEU A 30 10.67 -13.33 3.20
CA LEU A 30 12.00 -12.98 2.66
C LEU A 30 13.00 -12.59 3.76
N ASN A 31 12.52 -11.94 4.82
CA ASN A 31 13.31 -11.61 6.00
C ASN A 31 12.78 -12.42 7.19
N GLN A 32 13.59 -13.39 7.63
CA GLN A 32 13.24 -14.33 8.70
C GLN A 32 13.05 -13.66 10.06
N ASN A 33 13.65 -12.48 10.27
CA ASN A 33 13.59 -11.72 11.52
C ASN A 33 13.07 -10.29 11.28
N THR A 34 11.97 -10.17 10.54
CA THR A 34 11.34 -8.85 10.31
C THR A 34 10.87 -8.27 11.64
N THR A 35 11.38 -7.09 12.00
CA THR A 35 11.01 -6.38 13.23
C THR A 35 10.67 -4.92 12.93
N THR A 36 9.88 -4.30 13.79
CA THR A 36 9.58 -2.86 13.74
C THR A 36 9.87 -2.26 15.11
N ARG A 37 10.42 -1.04 15.14
CA ARG A 37 10.81 -0.38 16.40
C ARG A 37 9.62 -0.15 17.34
N CYS A 38 8.44 0.12 16.77
CA CYS A 38 7.20 0.37 17.51
C CYS A 38 6.07 -0.44 16.87
N SER A 39 5.89 -1.70 17.27
CA SER A 39 4.91 -2.60 16.65
C SER A 39 3.45 -2.16 16.82
N TRP A 40 3.16 -1.32 17.80
CA TRP A 40 1.84 -0.69 17.96
C TRP A 40 1.54 0.35 16.86
N ILE A 41 2.56 1.07 16.39
CA ILE A 41 2.44 2.11 15.36
C ILE A 41 2.59 1.51 13.96
N MET A 42 3.55 0.60 13.80
CA MET A 42 3.86 -0.07 12.54
C MET A 42 3.77 -1.59 12.72
N PRO A 43 2.55 -2.15 12.75
CA PRO A 43 2.38 -3.59 12.83
C PRO A 43 2.85 -4.27 11.55
N ILE A 44 3.41 -5.45 11.68
CA ILE A 44 3.82 -6.27 10.54
C ILE A 44 2.61 -7.07 10.06
N VAL A 45 2.26 -6.92 8.78
CA VAL A 45 1.12 -7.59 8.15
C VAL A 45 1.58 -8.90 7.53
N GLY A 46 0.84 -10.00 7.74
CA GLY A 46 1.09 -11.26 7.04
C GLY A 46 0.68 -11.21 5.57
N VAL A 47 1.25 -12.07 4.73
CA VAL A 47 0.95 -12.10 3.27
C VAL A 47 -0.54 -12.25 2.95
N GLU A 48 -1.29 -13.03 3.73
CA GLU A 48 -2.72 -13.24 3.51
C GLU A 48 -3.54 -11.96 3.76
N ASP A 49 -3.24 -11.24 4.84
CA ASP A 49 -3.88 -9.97 5.17
C ASP A 49 -3.48 -8.86 4.20
N ALA A 50 -2.22 -8.86 3.76
CA ALA A 50 -1.74 -7.95 2.73
C ALA A 50 -2.52 -8.18 1.42
N ALA A 51 -2.64 -9.44 0.97
CA ALA A 51 -3.40 -9.79 -0.22
C ALA A 51 -4.89 -9.38 -0.10
N ARG A 52 -5.53 -9.67 1.04
CA ARG A 52 -6.91 -9.22 1.32
C ARG A 52 -7.04 -7.70 1.21
N GLN A 53 -6.11 -6.95 1.79
CA GLN A 53 -6.13 -5.48 1.75
C GLN A 53 -5.93 -4.92 0.34
N ILE A 54 -5.03 -5.53 -0.47
CA ILE A 54 -4.75 -5.16 -1.86
C ILE A 54 -5.97 -5.41 -2.74
N VAL A 55 -6.53 -6.62 -2.73
CA VAL A 55 -7.72 -6.95 -3.54
C VAL A 55 -8.89 -6.05 -3.16
N SER A 56 -9.06 -5.79 -1.86
CA SER A 56 -10.07 -4.87 -1.36
C SER A 56 -9.83 -3.42 -1.80
N ALA A 57 -8.58 -3.00 -1.98
CA ALA A 57 -8.24 -1.66 -2.47
C ALA A 57 -8.54 -1.49 -3.96
N ILE A 58 -8.15 -2.49 -4.76
CA ILE A 58 -8.46 -2.54 -6.20
C ILE A 58 -9.97 -2.48 -6.43
N ARG A 59 -10.76 -3.27 -5.67
CA ARG A 59 -12.23 -3.29 -5.78
C ARG A 59 -12.92 -1.98 -5.40
N ARG A 60 -12.26 -1.15 -4.57
CA ARG A 60 -12.77 0.19 -4.20
C ARG A 60 -12.23 1.29 -5.10
N GLU A 61 -11.36 0.96 -6.05
CA GLU A 61 -10.62 1.93 -6.86
C GLU A 61 -9.84 2.93 -5.98
N ASP A 62 -9.30 2.45 -4.86
CA ASP A 62 -8.47 3.29 -3.99
C ASP A 62 -7.23 3.75 -4.79
N PHE A 63 -6.95 5.05 -4.83
CA PHE A 63 -5.83 5.59 -5.62
C PHE A 63 -4.45 5.23 -5.03
N ILE A 64 -4.30 5.34 -3.71
CA ILE A 64 -3.08 5.00 -2.99
C ILE A 64 -3.43 4.33 -1.65
N VAL A 65 -2.76 3.22 -1.35
CA VAL A 65 -3.00 2.44 -0.13
C VAL A 65 -1.67 2.00 0.47
N THR A 66 -1.47 2.28 1.76
CA THR A 66 -0.36 1.74 2.53
C THR A 66 -0.72 0.39 3.14
N LEU A 67 0.28 -0.47 3.34
CA LEU A 67 0.14 -1.70 4.13
C LEU A 67 1.09 -1.62 5.33
N PRO A 68 0.58 -1.62 6.57
CA PRO A 68 -0.84 -1.65 6.98
C PRO A 68 -1.61 -0.33 6.71
N LYS A 69 -2.91 -0.46 6.41
CA LYS A 69 -3.82 0.66 6.04
C LYS A 69 -3.95 1.84 7.02
N ARG A 70 -3.50 1.72 8.28
CA ARG A 70 -3.76 2.70 9.34
C ARG A 70 -2.56 3.59 9.73
N ILE A 71 -1.45 3.55 9.00
CA ILE A 71 -0.23 4.35 9.33
C ILE A 71 -0.37 5.85 8.95
N HIS A 72 -1.48 6.27 8.34
CA HIS A 72 -1.60 7.61 7.76
C HIS A 72 -1.41 8.80 8.75
N PHE A 73 -1.65 8.64 10.05
CA PHE A 73 -1.63 9.77 10.99
C PHE A 73 -0.30 10.03 11.72
N THR A 74 0.59 9.06 11.87
CA THR A 74 1.83 9.26 12.65
C THR A 74 3.00 9.77 11.83
N LEU A 75 3.01 9.54 10.51
CA LEU A 75 4.11 10.01 9.65
C LEU A 75 4.05 11.53 9.40
N CYS A 76 2.86 12.14 9.44
CA CYS A 76 2.69 13.59 9.30
C CYS A 76 3.07 14.38 10.56
N LEU A 77 3.15 13.74 11.73
CA LEU A 77 3.58 14.38 12.99
C LEU A 77 5.11 14.37 13.18
N ALA A 78 5.85 13.78 12.25
CA ALA A 78 7.31 13.70 12.26
C ALA A 78 7.97 14.69 11.27
N ARG A 79 7.23 15.71 10.81
CA ARG A 79 7.74 16.83 10.02
C ARG A 79 7.57 18.14 10.76
#